data_AF-A0A520DKZ0-F1
#
_entry.id   AF-A0A520DKZ0-F1
#
_cell.length_a   1.000
_cell.length_b   1.000
_cell.length_c   1.000
_cell.angle_alpha   90.00
_cell.angle_beta   90.00
_cell.angle_gamma   90.00
#
_symmetry.space_group_name_H-M   'P 1'
#
loop_
_entity.id
_entity.type
_entity.pdbx_description
1 polymer ?
#
loop_
_entity_poly.entity_id
_entity_poly.type
_entity_poly.pdbx_seq_one_letter_code
_entity_poly.pdbx_strand_id
1 'polypeptide(L)'
;MQQLYLTGAKFERFGRLIAEDLFINIGRSRNELASLSAETRYLNLINTYPNILKRIQIQHIATFLGIHPQSLSRIRRNISQART
;
A
#
# COMPACT_ATOMS: atom_id res chain seq x y z
N MET A 1 -12.75 -9.82 20.02
CA MET A 1 -13.07 -10.02 18.59
C MET A 1 -14.13 -11.10 18.37
N GLN A 2 -14.02 -12.31 18.94
CA GLN A 2 -15.05 -13.35 18.79
C GLN A 2 -16.44 -12.96 19.33
N GLN A 3 -16.52 -12.16 20.40
CA GLN A 3 -17.80 -11.78 21.01
C GLN A 3 -18.64 -10.77 20.19
N LEU A 4 -18.05 -10.06 19.21
CA LEU A 4 -18.74 -9.12 18.33
C LEU A 4 -19.52 -9.80 17.20
N TYR A 5 -19.13 -11.02 16.81
CA TYR A 5 -19.86 -11.81 15.81
C TYR A 5 -21.24 -12.25 16.31
N LEU A 6 -21.44 -12.31 17.63
CA LEU A 6 -22.71 -12.68 18.25
C LEU A 6 -23.69 -11.51 18.37
N THR A 7 -23.30 -10.28 18.00
CA THR A 7 -24.08 -9.05 18.24
C THR A 7 -25.05 -8.70 17.09
N GLY A 8 -25.36 -9.66 16.21
CA GLY A 8 -26.46 -9.58 15.24
C GLY A 8 -26.00 -9.59 13.78
N ALA A 9 -26.86 -10.14 12.90
CA ALA A 9 -26.57 -10.46 11.49
C ALA A 9 -25.97 -9.31 10.65
N LYS A 10 -26.16 -8.05 11.09
CA LYS A 10 -25.57 -6.87 10.44
C LYS A 10 -24.04 -6.78 10.61
N PHE A 11 -23.51 -7.17 11.77
CA PHE A 11 -22.06 -7.15 12.03
C PHE A 11 -21.34 -8.28 11.32
N GLU A 12 -21.97 -9.44 11.14
CA GLU A 12 -21.43 -10.53 10.32
C GLU A 12 -21.29 -10.11 8.86
N ARG A 13 -22.31 -9.44 8.29
CA ARG A 13 -22.25 -8.91 6.93
C ARG A 13 -21.18 -7.83 6.79
N PHE A 14 -21.10 -6.91 7.74
CA PHE A 14 -20.06 -5.88 7.75
C PHE A 14 -18.66 -6.48 7.81
N GLY A 15 -18.43 -7.41 8.75
CA GLY A 15 -17.16 -8.12 8.89
C GLY A 15 -16.77 -8.87 7.62
N ARG A 16 -17.73 -9.53 6.97
CA ARG A 16 -17.53 -10.22 5.69
C ARG A 16 -17.09 -9.26 4.58
N LEU A 17 -17.81 -8.14 4.39
CA LEU A 17 -17.48 -7.17 3.35
C LEU A 17 -16.07 -6.57 3.55
N ILE A 18 -15.71 -6.26 4.80
CA ILE A 18 -14.36 -5.80 5.13
C ILE A 18 -13.32 -6.88 4.85
N ALA A 19 -13.58 -8.13 5.24
CA ALA A 19 -12.66 -9.23 5.01
C ALA A 19 -12.44 -9.52 3.51
N GLU A 20 -13.50 -9.48 2.71
CA GLU A 20 -13.46 -9.65 1.25
C GLU A 20 -12.63 -8.53 0.59
N ASP A 21 -12.90 -7.28 0.92
CA ASP A 21 -12.15 -6.14 0.39
C ASP A 21 -10.66 -6.21 0.77
N LEU A 22 -10.36 -6.49 2.04
CA LEU A 22 -8.98 -6.65 2.52
C LEU A 22 -8.28 -7.80 1.79
N PHE A 23 -8.95 -8.93 1.58
CA PHE A 23 -8.37 -10.07 0.89
C PHE A 23 -8.01 -9.73 -0.56
N ILE A 24 -8.91 -9.07 -1.28
CA ILE A 24 -8.67 -8.61 -2.67
C ILE A 24 -7.50 -7.62 -2.70
N ASN A 25 -7.48 -6.65 -1.79
CA ASN A 25 -6.44 -5.63 -1.73
C ASN A 25 -5.06 -6.23 -1.42
N ILE A 26 -4.98 -7.17 -0.47
CA ILE A 26 -3.73 -7.90 -0.17
C ILE A 26 -3.28 -8.71 -1.40
N GLY A 27 -4.21 -9.39 -2.08
CA GLY A 27 -3.92 -10.13 -3.31
C GLY A 27 -3.33 -9.24 -4.41
N ARG A 28 -3.93 -8.07 -4.63
CA ARG A 28 -3.44 -7.06 -5.58
C ARG A 28 -2.04 -6.59 -5.21
N SER A 29 -1.81 -6.16 -3.96
CA SER A 29 -0.50 -5.71 -3.52
C SER A 29 0.58 -6.78 -3.65
N ARG A 30 0.26 -8.05 -3.37
CA ARG A 30 1.19 -9.18 -3.59
C ARG A 30 1.53 -9.37 -5.06
N ASN A 31 0.54 -9.29 -5.94
CA ASN A 31 0.76 -9.39 -7.38
C ASN A 31 1.65 -8.24 -7.89
N GLU A 32 1.37 -7.01 -7.45
CA GLU A 32 2.22 -5.85 -7.79
C GLU A 32 3.66 -6.02 -7.29
N LEU A 33 3.85 -6.58 -6.10
CA LEU A 33 5.18 -6.88 -5.56
C LEU A 33 5.95 -7.90 -6.42
N ALA A 34 5.24 -8.89 -6.98
CA ALA A 34 5.84 -9.93 -7.81
C ALA A 34 6.08 -9.47 -9.27
N SER A 35 5.22 -8.60 -9.81
CA SER A 35 5.18 -8.31 -11.25
C SER A 35 5.70 -6.92 -11.63
N LEU A 36 5.65 -5.94 -10.72
CA LEU A 36 6.03 -4.55 -11.02
C LEU A 36 7.42 -4.20 -10.50
N SER A 37 8.08 -3.26 -11.17
CA SER A 37 9.32 -2.67 -10.69
C SER A 37 9.06 -1.80 -9.44
N ALA A 38 10.09 -1.61 -8.61
CA ALA A 38 10.01 -0.75 -7.43
C ALA A 38 9.64 0.70 -7.78
N GLU A 39 10.08 1.20 -8.94
CA GLU A 39 9.75 2.53 -9.42
C GLU A 39 8.28 2.65 -9.82
N THR A 40 7.75 1.67 -10.56
CA THR A 40 6.33 1.62 -10.92
C THR A 40 5.44 1.54 -9.68
N ARG A 41 5.80 0.70 -8.70
CA ARG A 41 5.07 0.64 -7.42
C ARG A 41 5.08 1.96 -6.67
N TYR A 42 6.23 2.66 -6.64
CA TYR A 42 6.34 3.98 -6.03
C TYR A 42 5.44 5.01 -6.74
N LEU A 43 5.43 5.02 -8.08
CA LEU A 43 4.56 5.91 -8.86
C LEU A 43 3.07 5.62 -8.59
N ASN A 44 2.67 4.35 -8.58
CA ASN A 44 1.30 3.96 -8.24
C ASN A 44 0.89 4.43 -6.84
N LEU A 45 1.80 4.31 -5.86
CA LEU A 45 1.56 4.75 -4.48
C LEU A 45 1.29 6.26 -4.41
N ILE A 46 2.14 7.09 -5.03
CA ILE A 46 2.00 8.56 -4.96
C ILE A 46 0.83 9.07 -5.80
N ASN A 47 0.44 8.35 -6.86
CA ASN A 47 -0.74 8.69 -7.66
C ASN A 47 -2.04 8.35 -6.91
N THR A 48 -2.06 7.21 -6.22
CA THR A 48 -3.22 6.79 -5.41
C THR A 48 -3.34 7.64 -4.13
N TYR A 49 -2.22 7.98 -3.50
CA TYR A 49 -2.17 8.73 -2.25
C TYR A 49 -1.21 9.95 -2.35
N PRO A 50 -1.64 11.07 -2.96
CA PRO A 50 -0.75 12.20 -3.26
C PRO A 50 -0.10 12.85 -2.02
N ASN A 51 -0.72 12.71 -0.84
CA ASN A 51 -0.21 13.30 0.40
C ASN A 51 0.60 12.32 1.27
N ILE A 52 0.82 11.09 0.82
CA ILE A 52 1.43 10.05 1.67
C ILE A 52 2.86 10.38 2.09
N LEU A 53 3.62 11.02 1.19
CA LEU A 53 5.01 11.41 1.44
C LEU A 53 5.16 12.48 2.52
N LYS A 54 4.10 13.24 2.80
CA LYS A 54 4.09 14.27 3.86
C LYS A 54 3.72 13.70 5.23
N ARG A 55 3.02 12.56 5.25
CA ARG A 55 2.44 11.96 6.48
C ARG A 55 3.28 10.82 7.03
N ILE A 56 4.01 10.12 6.16
CA ILE A 56 4.71 8.89 6.50
C ILE A 56 6.21 9.07 6.25
N GLN A 57 7.01 8.60 7.20
CA GLN A 57 8.47 8.61 7.06
C GLN A 57 8.93 7.69 5.93
N ILE A 58 10.01 8.07 5.26
CA ILE A 58 10.55 7.36 4.10
C ILE A 58 10.85 5.87 4.36
N GLN A 59 11.23 5.52 5.59
CA GLN A 59 11.57 4.15 5.97
C GLN A 59 10.35 3.22 5.85
N HIS A 60 9.19 3.63 6.35
CA HIS A 60 7.97 2.84 6.26
C HIS A 60 7.47 2.69 4.83
N ILE A 61 7.64 3.73 4.01
CA ILE A 61 7.31 3.68 2.58
C ILE A 61 8.22 2.69 1.85
N ALA A 62 9.50 2.67 2.17
CA ALA A 62 10.45 1.72 1.60
C ALA A 62 10.08 0.27 1.97
N THR A 63 9.75 0.01 3.24
CA THR A 63 9.28 -1.30 3.70
C THR A 63 8.00 -1.73 2.98
N PHE A 64 7.02 -0.83 2.83
CA PHE A 64 5.78 -1.10 2.09
C PHE A 64 6.05 -1.47 0.63
N LEU A 65 7.00 -0.79 -0.02
CA LEU A 65 7.39 -1.05 -1.40
C LEU A 65 8.31 -2.28 -1.55
N GLY A 66 8.71 -2.93 -0.46
CA GLY A 66 9.62 -4.08 -0.47
C GLY A 66 11.04 -3.75 -0.90
N ILE A 67 11.55 -2.56 -0.57
CA ILE A 67 12.90 -2.11 -0.94
C ILE A 67 13.64 -1.48 0.25
N HIS A 68 14.97 -1.37 0.15
CA HIS A 68 15.74 -0.60 1.12
C HIS A 68 15.46 0.91 1.01
N PRO A 69 15.51 1.66 2.13
CA PRO A 69 15.31 3.12 2.12
C PRO A 69 16.25 3.87 1.16
N GLN A 70 17.49 3.39 1.00
CA GLN A 70 18.45 3.95 0.06
C GLN A 70 17.98 3.82 -1.40
N SER A 71 17.39 2.69 -1.77
CA SER A 71 16.80 2.47 -3.10
C SER A 71 15.65 3.45 -3.36
N LEU A 72 14.79 3.66 -2.36
CA LEU A 72 13.69 4.63 -2.47
C LEU A 72 14.22 6.07 -2.64
N SER A 73 15.26 6.45 -1.91
CA SER A 73 15.91 7.75 -2.07
C SER A 73 16.46 7.96 -3.48
N ARG A 74 17.06 6.92 -4.09
CA ARG A 74 17.54 6.97 -5.48
C ARG A 74 16.39 7.14 -6.48
N ILE A 75 15.32 6.34 -6.36
CA ILE A 75 14.13 6.42 -7.22
C ILE A 75 13.54 7.84 -7.17
N ARG A 76 13.40 8.42 -5.97
CA ARG A 76 12.88 9.79 -5.80
C ARG A 76 13.74 10.83 -6.53
N ARG A 77 15.07 10.70 -6.45
CA ARG A 77 16.00 11.61 -7.14
C ARG A 77 15.84 11.50 -8.66
N ASN A 78 15.83 10.29 -9.20
CA ASN A 78 15.69 10.05 -10.64
C ASN A 78 14.40 10.67 -11.19
N ILE A 79 13.27 10.48 -10.50
CA ILE A 79 11.97 11.03 -10.91
C ILE A 79 11.97 12.57 -10.84
N SER A 80 12.61 13.17 -9.84
CA SER A 80 12.70 14.63 -9.75
C SER A 80 13.56 15.24 -10.87
N GLN A 81 14.62 14.54 -11.28
CA GLN A 81 15.51 14.98 -12.35
C GLN A 81 14.87 14.80 -13.74
N ALA A 82 14.09 13.74 -13.96
CA ALA A 82 13.39 13.51 -15.22
C ALA A 82 12.24 14.49 -15.51
N ARG A 83 11.86 15.32 -14.54
CA ARG A 83 10.84 16.38 -14.67
C ARG A 83 11.43 17.78 -14.90
N THR A 84 12.76 17.90 -15.00
CA THR A 84 13.49 19.14 -15.32
C THR A 84 13.98 19.08 -16.75
#